data_AF-A0A151AWC0-F1
#
_entry.id   AF-A0A151AWC0-F1
#
_cell.length_a   1.000
_cell.length_b   1.000
_cell.length_c   1.000
_cell.angle_alpha   90.00
_cell.angle_beta   90.00
_cell.angle_gamma   90.00
#
_symmetry.space_group_name_H-M   'P 1'
#
loop_
_entity.id
_entity.type
_entity.pdbx_description
1 polymer ?
#
loop_
_entity_poly.entity_id
_entity_poly.type
_entity_poly.pdbx_seq_one_letter_code
_entity_poly.pdbx_strand_id
1 'polypeptide(L)' 'MLPVRIFAVLPFLVALFFAVTGLFQWLWNITMPEVFNLKRITFWQALRLLLIAGILFGGAHFTWR' A
#
# COMPACT_ATOMS: atom_id res chain seq x y z
N MET A 1 0.78 13.80 -28.24
CA MET A 1 -0.14 12.70 -27.84
C MET A 1 0.23 12.08 -26.49
N LEU A 2 1.52 11.89 -26.16
CA LEU A 2 2.01 11.33 -24.89
C LEU A 2 1.65 12.09 -23.58
N PRO A 3 1.67 13.44 -23.49
CA PRO A 3 1.50 14.11 -22.20
C PRO A 3 0.09 13.95 -21.62
N VAL A 4 -0.94 14.03 -22.46
CA VAL A 4 -2.36 13.90 -22.03
C VAL A 4 -2.66 12.54 -21.39
N ARG A 5 -2.02 11.46 -21.87
CA ARG A 5 -2.22 10.11 -21.31
C ARG A 5 -1.64 9.99 -19.90
N ILE A 6 -0.49 10.62 -19.64
CA ILE A 6 0.15 10.60 -18.31
C ILE A 6 -0.70 11.34 -17.29
N PHE A 7 -1.23 12.51 -17.66
CA PHE A 7 -2.13 13.28 -16.78
C PHE A 7 -3.43 12.55 -16.43
N ALA A 8 -3.91 11.65 -17.29
CA ALA A 8 -5.09 10.84 -17.02
C ALA A 8 -4.80 9.61 -16.13
N VAL A 9 -3.64 8.97 -16.29
CA VAL A 9 -3.29 7.72 -15.57
C VAL A 9 -2.80 7.99 -14.14
N LEU A 10 -2.08 9.09 -13.93
CA LEU A 10 -1.52 9.43 -12.61
C LEU A 10 -2.56 9.51 -11.48
N PRO A 11 -3.68 10.27 -11.60
CA PRO A 11 -4.68 10.34 -10.54
C PRO A 11 -5.37 8.99 -10.29
N PHE A 12 -5.53 8.17 -11.32
CA PHE A 12 -6.09 6.83 -11.18
C PHE A 12 -5.17 5.91 -10.36
N LEU A 13 -3.86 5.95 -10.60
CA LEU A 13 -2.88 5.19 -9.82
C LEU A 13 -2.85 5.64 -8.35
N VAL A 14 -2.92 6.94 -8.10
CA VAL A 14 -2.99 7.49 -6.73
C VAL A 14 -4.26 7.02 -6.03
N ALA A 15 -5.41 7.09 -6.69
CA ALA A 15 -6.68 6.62 -6.14
C ALA A 15 -6.65 5.11 -5.84
N LEU A 16 -6.09 4.31 -6.75
CA LEU A 16 -5.92 2.88 -6.55
C LEU A 16 -5.03 2.57 -5.35
N PHE A 17 -3.92 3.30 -5.18
CA PHE A 17 -3.02 3.13 -4.04
C PHE A 17 -3.70 3.41 -2.69
N PHE A 18 -4.50 4.48 -2.62
CA PHE A 18 -5.29 4.76 -1.41
C PHE A 18 -6.41 3.73 -1.18
N ALA A 19 -7.05 3.23 -2.23
CA ALA A 19 -8.05 2.17 -2.13
C ALA A 19 -7.44 0.87 -1.57
N VAL A 20 -6.26 0.47 -2.08
CA VAL A 20 -5.51 -0.68 -1.58
C VAL A 20 -5.13 -0.48 -0.10
N THR A 21 -4.72 0.73 0.28
CA THR A 21 -4.40 1.06 1.68
C THR A 21 -5.62 0.90 2.59
N GLY A 22 -6.79 1.37 2.15
CA GLY A 22 -8.05 1.21 2.89
C GLY A 22 -8.46 -0.25 3.03
N LEU A 23 -8.34 -1.03 1.96
CA LEU A 23 -8.60 -2.47 1.98
C LEU A 23 -7.65 -3.20 2.95
N PHE A 24 -6.36 -2.90 2.89
CA PHE A 24 -5.36 -3.45 3.81
C PHE A 24 -5.67 -3.10 5.27
N GLN A 25 -6.05 -1.86 5.56
CA GLN A 25 -6.47 -1.46 6.90
C GLN A 25 -7.69 -2.26 7.38
N TRP A 26 -8.68 -2.45 6.52
CA TRP A 26 -9.89 -3.19 6.87
C TRP A 26 -9.57 -4.64 7.19
N LEU A 27 -8.83 -5.32 6.31
CA LEU A 27 -8.35 -6.69 6.50
C LEU A 27 -7.50 -6.83 7.77
N TRP A 28 -6.57 -5.89 7.99
CA TRP A 28 -5.76 -5.88 9.20
C TRP A 28 -6.66 -5.83 10.43
N ASN A 29 -7.61 -4.90 10.50
CA ASN A 29 -8.42 -4.66 11.69
C ASN A 29 -9.40 -5.77 12.04
N ILE A 30 -9.81 -6.58 11.06
CA ILE A 30 -10.68 -7.75 11.30
C ILE A 30 -9.88 -9.02 11.61
N THR A 31 -8.65 -9.17 11.12
CA THR A 31 -7.89 -10.43 11.26
C THR A 31 -6.76 -10.34 12.28
N MET A 32 -5.89 -9.34 12.17
CA MET A 32 -4.63 -9.29 12.93
C MET A 32 -4.85 -9.05 14.45
N PRO A 33 -5.73 -8.12 14.87
CA PRO A 33 -6.13 -7.99 16.27
C PRO A 33 -6.73 -9.26 16.87
N GLU A 34 -7.56 -9.97 16.12
CA GLU A 34 -8.26 -11.16 16.61
C GLU A 34 -7.31 -12.35 16.77
N VAL A 35 -6.49 -12.62 15.76
CA VAL A 35 -5.61 -13.80 15.75
C VAL A 35 -4.39 -13.62 16.66
N PHE A 36 -3.84 -12.40 16.73
CA PHE A 36 -2.57 -12.12 17.40
C PHE A 36 -2.68 -11.20 18.62
N ASN A 37 -3.89 -10.85 19.05
CA ASN A 37 -4.15 -9.90 20.14
C ASN A 37 -3.44 -8.54 19.93
N LEU A 38 -3.43 -8.06 18.68
CA LEU A 38 -2.81 -6.80 18.27
C LEU A 38 -3.80 -5.62 18.38
N LYS A 39 -3.25 -4.40 18.36
CA LYS A 39 -4.08 -3.19 18.28
C LYS A 39 -4.60 -2.99 16.85
N ARG A 40 -5.83 -2.45 16.76
CA ARG A 40 -6.35 -1.91 15.50
C ARG A 40 -5.50 -0.73 15.05
N ILE A 41 -5.40 -0.57 13.73
CA ILE A 41 -4.64 0.50 13.08
C ILE A 41 -5.56 1.47 12.36
N THR A 42 -5.16 2.73 12.31
CA THR A 42 -5.81 3.77 11.50
C THR A 42 -5.31 3.72 10.06
N PHE A 43 -6.04 4.39 9.16
CA PHE A 43 -5.66 4.51 7.75
C PHE A 43 -4.21 4.95 7.54
N TRP A 44 -3.76 5.98 8.27
CA TRP A 44 -2.39 6.48 8.18
C TRP A 44 -1.34 5.52 8.76
N GLN A 45 -1.72 4.66 9.71
CA GLN A 45 -0.82 3.59 10.20
C GLN A 45 -0.69 2.47 9.16
N ALA A 46 -1.80 2.06 8.55
CA ALA A 46 -1.82 1.10 7.45
C ALA A 46 -0.95 1.56 6.26
N LEU A 47 -1.05 2.83 5.88
CA LEU A 47 -0.21 3.42 4.83
C LEU A 47 1.29 3.28 5.14
N ARG A 48 1.72 3.67 6.35
CA ARG A 48 3.11 3.58 6.79
C ARG A 48 3.60 2.13 6.81
N LEU A 49 2.77 1.19 7.24
CA LEU A 49 3.09 -0.24 7.23
C LEU A 49 3.29 -0.77 5.81
N LEU A 50 2.44 -0.40 4.85
CA LEU A 50 2.60 -0.78 3.44
C LEU A 50 3.88 -0.19 2.84
N LEU A 51 4.24 1.05 3.17
CA LEU A 51 5.51 1.65 2.74
C LEU A 51 6.72 0.88 3.30
N ILE A 52 6.70 0.56 4.59
CA ILE A 52 7.76 -0.25 5.23
C ILE A 52 7.84 -1.62 4.56
N ALA A 53 6.70 -2.29 4.33
CA ALA A 53 6.67 -3.58 3.64
C ALA A 53 7.22 -3.49 2.21
N GLY A 54 6.90 -2.41 1.49
CA GLY A 54 7.47 -2.15 0.16
C GLY A 54 8.99 -1.97 0.18
N ILE A 55 9.53 -1.29 1.19
CA ILE A 55 10.99 -1.12 1.36
C ILE A 55 11.66 -2.46 1.69
N LEU A 56 11.07 -3.25 2.60
CA LEU A 56 11.67 -4.50 3.09
C LEU A 56 11.53 -5.66 2.09
N PHE A 57 10.41 -5.75 1.38
CA PHE A 57 10.04 -6.91 0.57
C PHE A 57 9.82 -6.59 -0.92
N GLY A 58 9.77 -5.31 -1.32
CA GLY A 58 9.49 -4.89 -2.70
C GLY A 58 10.61 -5.16 -3.71
N GLY A 59 11.69 -5.82 -3.29
CA GLY A 59 12.68 -6.41 -4.20
C GLY A 59 13.47 -5.39 -5.01
N ALA A 60 14.51 -4.81 -4.40
CA ALA A 60 15.66 -4.36 -5.16
C ALA A 60 16.40 -5.60 -5.70
N HIS A 61 15.87 -6.20 -6.77
CA HIS A 61 16.63 -7.16 -7.57
C HIS A 61 17.63 -6.37 -8.42
N PHE A 62 18.60 -5.73 -7.75
CA PHE A 62 19.77 -5.16 -8.39
C PHE A 62 20.68 -6.33 -8.78
N THR A 63 20.31 -7.01 -9.87
CA THR A 63 21.19 -7.97 -10.51
C THR A 63 22.30 -7.18 -11.18
N TRP A 64 23.43 -7.06 -10.50
CA TRP A 64 24.70 -6.75 -11.17
C TRP A 64 25.15 -8.03 -11.89
N ARG A 65 24.53 -8.31 -13.04
CA ARG A 65 24.97 -9.24 -14.07
C ARG A 65 24.58 -8.68 -15.43
#